data_AF-A0A925E0H6-F1
#
_entry.id   AF-A0A925E0H6-F1
#
_cell.length_a   1.000
_cell.length_b   1.000
_cell.length_c   1.000
_cell.angle_alpha   90.00
_cell.angle_beta   90.00
_cell.angle_gamma   90.00
#
_symmetry.space_group_name_H-M   'P 1'
#
loop_
_entity.id
_entity.type
_entity.pdbx_description
1 polymer ?
#
loop_
_entity_poly.entity_id
_entity_poly.type
_entity_poly.pdbx_seq_one_letter_code
_entity_poly.pdbx_strand_id
1 'polypeptide(L)'
;MFGSSQNEEATLHSPFGRLGSVDSFVKKTRGDRVIWAIVILLTLASLLLVYSSTGSLAYRMSKSTESYLFKQFAFIILGILIIYWAHRINYTIYSKVAKVIFLISIPLLLYTLFFGVQLNAGSRWIKLPVINMTFQTSDLAKLALFMYMSRMLSRKQQVIKDFKKGFLPI
;
A
#
# COMPACT_ATOMS: atom_id res chain seq x y z
N MET A 1 -19.53 -52.18 -44.44
CA MET A 1 -20.75 -51.39 -44.20
C MET A 1 -20.52 -50.61 -42.92
N PHE A 2 -20.45 -49.29 -43.04
CA PHE A 2 -20.17 -48.33 -41.98
C PHE A 2 -21.38 -48.18 -41.04
N GLY A 3 -21.10 -47.95 -39.76
CA GLY A 3 -22.04 -47.43 -38.75
C GLY A 3 -21.27 -47.16 -37.46
N SER A 4 -20.60 -46.01 -37.35
CA SER A 4 -21.08 -44.81 -36.62
C SER A 4 -21.32 -45.11 -35.13
N SER A 5 -20.33 -44.97 -34.26
CA SER A 5 -19.81 -43.72 -33.69
C SER A 5 -20.78 -42.99 -32.76
N GLN A 6 -20.25 -42.66 -31.57
CA GLN A 6 -20.60 -41.55 -30.69
C GLN A 6 -21.62 -41.86 -29.59
N ASN A 7 -21.17 -42.07 -28.35
CA ASN A 7 -20.66 -41.09 -27.38
C ASN A 7 -21.78 -40.73 -26.40
N GLU A 8 -21.89 -41.53 -25.33
CA GLU A 8 -22.39 -41.04 -24.05
C GLU A 8 -21.37 -40.06 -23.46
N GLU A 9 -21.30 -38.86 -24.04
CA GLU A 9 -20.69 -37.73 -23.35
C GLU A 9 -21.73 -37.19 -22.37
N ALA A 10 -21.65 -37.70 -21.14
CA ALA A 10 -22.23 -37.06 -19.99
C ALA A 10 -21.75 -35.61 -19.97
N THR A 11 -22.63 -34.69 -20.34
CA THR A 11 -22.42 -33.25 -20.19
C THR A 11 -22.25 -32.95 -18.71
N LEU A 12 -21.01 -32.93 -18.24
CA LEU A 12 -20.65 -32.37 -16.95
C LEU A 12 -20.89 -30.86 -17.01
N HIS A 13 -22.14 -30.48 -16.75
CA HIS A 13 -22.49 -29.15 -16.31
C HIS A 13 -21.74 -28.89 -15.02
N SER A 14 -20.60 -28.20 -15.11
CA SER A 14 -19.96 -27.63 -13.94
C SER A 14 -20.93 -26.58 -13.34
N PRO A 15 -21.36 -26.73 -12.07
CA PRO A 15 -22.31 -25.81 -11.45
C PRO A 15 -21.67 -24.47 -11.07
N PHE A 16 -20.38 -24.27 -11.36
CA PHE A 16 -19.66 -23.04 -11.10
C PHE A 16 -19.86 -22.02 -12.23
N GLY A 17 -21.14 -21.72 -12.49
CA GLY A 17 -21.54 -20.53 -13.21
C GLY A 17 -21.26 -19.29 -12.38
N ARG A 18 -20.53 -18.34 -12.98
CA ARG A 18 -20.49 -16.91 -12.66
C ARG A 18 -19.74 -16.50 -11.37
N LEU A 19 -18.41 -16.46 -11.48
CA LEU A 19 -17.60 -15.42 -10.85
C LEU A 19 -17.22 -14.28 -11.84
N GLY A 20 -18.14 -13.93 -12.73
CA GLY A 20 -17.91 -12.89 -13.76
C GLY A 20 -17.61 -11.49 -13.20
N SER A 21 -18.03 -11.19 -11.97
CA SER A 21 -17.73 -9.93 -11.30
C SER A 21 -16.24 -9.83 -10.96
N VAL A 22 -15.67 -10.85 -10.31
CA VAL A 22 -14.27 -10.84 -9.84
C VAL A 22 -13.31 -10.85 -11.03
N ASP A 23 -13.60 -11.64 -12.07
CA ASP A 23 -12.80 -11.66 -13.29
C ASP A 23 -12.79 -10.31 -14.02
N SER A 24 -13.90 -9.57 -13.98
CA SER A 24 -13.96 -8.24 -14.61
C SER A 24 -13.12 -7.18 -13.87
N PHE A 25 -13.05 -7.25 -12.53
CA PHE A 25 -12.15 -6.41 -11.74
C PHE A 25 -10.69 -6.79 -11.99
N VAL A 26 -10.39 -8.10 -12.00
CA VAL A 26 -9.04 -8.66 -12.21
C VAL A 26 -8.50 -8.39 -13.62
N LYS A 27 -9.36 -8.41 -14.66
CA LYS A 27 -8.96 -8.16 -16.05
C LYS A 27 -8.76 -6.66 -16.35
N LYS A 28 -9.39 -5.78 -15.56
CA LYS A 28 -9.27 -4.31 -15.67
C LYS A 28 -8.12 -3.76 -14.83
N THR A 29 -7.68 -4.49 -13.81
CA THR A 29 -6.39 -4.27 -13.15
C THR A 29 -5.29 -4.93 -13.98
N ARG A 30 -4.64 -4.16 -14.86
CA ARG A 30 -3.31 -4.51 -15.40
C ARG A 30 -2.22 -4.59 -14.32
N GLY A 31 -2.60 -4.48 -13.04
CA GLY A 31 -1.77 -4.69 -11.87
C GLY A 31 -1.69 -6.16 -11.53
N ASP A 32 -0.46 -6.63 -11.46
CA ASP A 32 -0.04 -8.00 -11.15
C ASP A 32 -0.94 -8.67 -10.09
N ARG A 33 -1.62 -9.77 -10.46
CA ARG A 33 -2.52 -10.51 -9.56
C ARG A 33 -1.83 -10.92 -8.26
N VAL A 34 -0.52 -11.14 -8.35
CA VAL A 34 0.36 -11.48 -7.23
C VAL A 34 0.39 -10.34 -6.19
N ILE A 35 0.46 -9.08 -6.62
CA ILE A 35 0.49 -7.93 -5.70
C ILE A 35 -0.82 -7.85 -4.91
N TRP A 36 -1.96 -8.02 -5.58
CA TRP A 36 -3.26 -8.02 -4.90
C TRP A 36 -3.39 -9.18 -3.92
N ALA A 37 -2.90 -10.38 -4.27
CA ALA A 37 -2.87 -11.52 -3.36
C ALA A 37 -2.03 -11.23 -2.10
N ILE A 38 -0.84 -10.63 -2.27
CA ILE A 38 0.03 -10.23 -1.15
C ILE A 38 -0.65 -9.17 -0.28
N VAL A 39 -1.29 -8.16 -0.87
CA VAL A 39 -2.00 -7.11 -0.12
C VAL A 39 -3.12 -7.71 0.73
N ILE A 40 -3.92 -8.61 0.19
CA ILE A 40 -5.01 -9.29 0.93
C ILE A 40 -4.42 -10.11 2.07
N LEU A 41 -3.38 -10.91 1.81
CA LEU A 41 -2.72 -11.74 2.81
C LEU A 41 -2.17 -10.90 3.98
N LEU A 42 -1.44 -9.83 3.68
CA LEU A 42 -0.87 -8.94 4.69
C LEU A 42 -1.96 -8.19 5.47
N THR A 43 -3.06 -7.82 4.83
CA THR A 43 -4.20 -7.17 5.50
C THR A 43 -4.87 -8.12 6.50
N LEU A 44 -5.08 -9.39 6.12
CA LEU A 44 -5.62 -10.42 7.02
C LEU A 44 -4.68 -10.70 8.19
N ALA A 45 -3.37 -10.82 7.92
CA ALA A 45 -2.36 -10.98 8.96
C ALA A 45 -2.34 -9.78 9.92
N SER A 46 -2.47 -8.54 9.41
CA SER A 46 -2.57 -7.33 10.22
C SER A 46 -3.79 -7.34 11.14
N LEU A 47 -4.96 -7.72 10.63
CA LEU A 47 -6.18 -7.83 11.43
C LEU A 47 -6.04 -8.88 12.55
N LEU A 48 -5.45 -10.03 12.25
CA LEU A 48 -5.16 -11.07 13.25
C LEU A 48 -4.23 -10.56 14.36
N LEU A 49 -3.14 -9.88 13.99
CA LEU A 49 -2.20 -9.32 14.96
C LEU A 49 -2.84 -8.23 15.82
N VAL A 50 -3.65 -7.35 15.24
CA VAL A 50 -4.36 -6.30 15.98
C VAL A 50 -5.38 -6.91 16.93
N TYR A 51 -6.15 -7.90 16.49
CA TYR A 51 -7.09 -8.60 17.36
C TYR A 51 -6.37 -9.28 18.54
N SER A 52 -5.26 -9.98 18.28
CA SER A 52 -4.45 -10.64 19.30
C SER A 52 -3.86 -9.65 20.32
N SER A 53 -3.26 -8.55 19.85
CA SER A 53 -2.66 -7.54 20.74
C SER A 53 -3.70 -6.72 21.50
N THR A 54 -4.79 -6.32 20.84
CA THR A 54 -5.85 -5.50 21.44
C THR A 54 -6.67 -6.29 22.46
N GLY A 55 -6.84 -7.61 22.28
CA GLY A 55 -7.48 -8.47 23.27
C GLY A 55 -6.80 -8.41 24.64
N SER A 56 -5.46 -8.39 24.65
CA SER A 56 -4.68 -8.25 25.88
C SER A 56 -4.73 -6.84 26.50
N LEU A 57 -4.84 -5.79 25.66
CA LEU A 57 -4.83 -4.39 26.10
C LEU A 57 -6.22 -3.93 26.58
N ALA A 58 -7.28 -4.37 25.93
CA ALA A 58 -8.66 -4.08 26.32
C ALA A 58 -9.05 -4.78 27.64
N TYR A 59 -8.51 -5.98 27.89
CA TYR A 59 -8.66 -6.67 29.18
C TYR A 59 -8.03 -5.88 30.34
N ARG A 60 -6.98 -5.09 30.08
CA ARG A 60 -6.25 -4.31 31.11
C ARG A 60 -6.73 -2.88 31.30
N MET A 61 -7.47 -2.29 30.36
CA MET A 61 -7.79 -0.84 30.35
C MET A 61 -9.28 -0.48 30.46
N SER A 62 -10.21 -1.45 30.59
CA SER A 62 -11.67 -1.18 30.70
C SER A 62 -12.20 -0.17 29.65
N LYS A 63 -11.62 -0.18 28.45
CA LYS A 63 -12.15 0.52 27.27
C LYS A 63 -12.57 -0.52 26.25
N SER A 64 -13.75 -0.33 25.66
CA SER A 64 -14.34 -1.21 24.65
C SER A 64 -13.33 -1.55 23.53
N THR A 65 -12.94 -2.82 23.46
CA THR A 65 -12.10 -3.43 22.39
C THR A 65 -12.55 -2.99 20.99
N GLU A 66 -13.86 -2.81 20.83
CA GLU A 66 -14.54 -2.40 19.61
C GLU A 66 -14.02 -1.08 19.03
N SER A 67 -13.63 -0.11 19.86
CA SER A 67 -13.18 1.21 19.37
C SER A 67 -11.82 1.15 18.65
N TYR A 68 -10.92 0.26 19.10
CA TYR A 68 -9.63 0.04 18.45
C TYR A 68 -9.78 -0.75 17.15
N LEU A 69 -10.62 -1.78 17.15
CA LEU A 69 -10.96 -2.57 15.97
C LEU A 69 -11.59 -1.70 14.88
N PHE A 70 -12.54 -0.83 15.25
CA PHE A 70 -13.20 0.08 14.30
C PHE A 70 -12.21 1.07 13.67
N LYS A 71 -11.28 1.63 14.47
CA LYS A 71 -10.21 2.49 13.93
C LYS A 71 -9.30 1.73 12.97
N GLN A 72 -8.88 0.53 13.32
CA GLN A 72 -8.04 -0.30 12.45
C GLN A 72 -8.75 -0.61 11.13
N PHE A 73 -10.03 -0.98 11.19
CA PHE A 73 -10.84 -1.26 10.02
C PHE A 73 -10.97 -0.03 9.11
N ALA A 74 -11.20 1.15 9.68
CA ALA A 74 -11.22 2.40 8.93
C ALA A 74 -9.88 2.71 8.23
N PHE A 75 -8.74 2.48 8.90
CA PHE A 75 -7.41 2.63 8.30
C PHE A 75 -7.16 1.63 7.16
N ILE A 76 -7.62 0.39 7.29
CA ILE A 76 -7.50 -0.62 6.24
C ILE A 76 -8.30 -0.21 5.00
N ILE A 77 -9.56 0.21 5.18
CA ILE A 77 -10.39 0.69 4.06
C ILE A 77 -9.72 1.88 3.37
N LEU A 78 -9.23 2.85 4.15
CA LEU A 78 -8.52 4.01 3.61
C LEU A 78 -7.26 3.60 2.84
N GLY A 79 -6.48 2.65 3.37
CA GLY A 79 -5.28 2.12 2.72
C GLY A 79 -5.59 1.43 1.38
N ILE A 80 -6.61 0.57 1.35
CA ILE A 80 -7.06 -0.11 0.13
C ILE A 80 -7.53 0.91 -0.92
N LEU A 81 -8.27 1.95 -0.49
CA LEU A 81 -8.72 3.02 -1.38
C LEU A 81 -7.52 3.77 -1.99
N ILE A 82 -6.51 4.11 -1.17
CA ILE A 82 -5.28 4.76 -1.64
C ILE A 82 -4.55 3.86 -2.65
N ILE A 83 -4.40 2.56 -2.39
CA ILE A 83 -3.76 1.61 -3.30
C ILE A 83 -4.51 1.54 -4.65
N TYR A 84 -5.84 1.47 -4.60
CA TYR A 84 -6.69 1.42 -5.79
C TYR A 84 -6.48 2.67 -6.68
N TRP A 85 -6.51 3.86 -6.07
CA TRP A 85 -6.26 5.11 -6.79
C TRP A 85 -4.82 5.20 -7.30
N ALA A 86 -3.85 4.82 -6.48
CA ALA A 86 -2.43 4.85 -6.83
C ALA A 86 -2.13 3.98 -8.06
N HIS A 87 -2.73 2.79 -8.16
CA HIS A 87 -2.57 1.89 -9.31
C HIS A 87 -3.07 2.51 -10.63
N ARG A 88 -4.05 3.41 -10.58
CA ARG A 88 -4.63 4.05 -11.77
C ARG A 88 -3.77 5.18 -12.33
N ILE A 89 -2.80 5.69 -11.56
CA ILE A 89 -1.94 6.81 -11.94
C ILE A 89 -0.75 6.29 -12.75
N ASN A 90 -0.42 6.98 -13.85
CA ASN A 90 0.72 6.61 -14.69
C ASN A 90 2.07 6.90 -13.97
N TYR A 91 3.03 5.98 -14.10
CA TYR A 91 4.39 6.09 -13.53
C TYR A 91 5.14 7.39 -13.90
N THR A 92 4.84 7.98 -15.06
CA THR A 92 5.42 9.27 -15.49
C THR A 92 5.04 10.45 -14.59
N ILE A 93 3.83 10.42 -14.00
CA ILE A 93 3.35 11.43 -13.06
C ILE A 93 4.10 11.29 -11.73
N TYR A 94 4.26 10.06 -11.23
CA TYR A 94 5.04 9.77 -10.03
C TYR A 94 6.46 10.31 -10.13
N SER A 95 7.10 10.14 -11.29
CA SER A 95 8.42 10.73 -11.53
C SER A 95 8.39 12.24 -11.29
N LYS A 96 7.49 12.99 -11.96
CA LYS A 96 7.39 14.46 -11.81
C LYS A 96 7.15 14.87 -10.35
N VAL A 97 6.20 14.23 -9.70
CA VAL A 97 5.76 14.51 -8.33
C VAL A 97 6.85 14.16 -7.30
N ALA A 98 7.65 13.13 -7.53
CA ALA A 98 8.71 12.68 -6.62
C ALA A 98 9.68 13.80 -6.23
N LYS A 99 10.10 14.63 -7.19
CA LYS A 99 11.02 15.75 -6.93
C LYS A 99 10.37 16.80 -6.02
N VAL A 100 9.10 17.09 -6.23
CA VAL A 100 8.34 18.09 -5.45
C VAL A 100 8.12 17.58 -4.03
N ILE A 101 7.62 16.35 -3.88
CA ILE A 101 7.39 15.76 -2.55
C ILE A 101 8.70 15.61 -1.78
N PHE A 102 9.80 15.24 -2.43
CA PHE A 102 11.12 15.17 -1.79
C PHE A 102 11.62 16.55 -1.33
N LEU A 103 11.46 17.59 -2.16
CA LEU A 103 11.87 18.93 -1.76
C LEU A 103 11.02 19.47 -0.60
N ILE A 104 9.74 19.12 -0.54
CA ILE A 104 8.83 19.48 0.55
C ILE A 104 9.10 18.67 1.82
N SER A 105 9.55 17.41 1.70
CA SER A 105 9.80 16.57 2.87
C SER A 105 10.95 17.08 3.72
N ILE A 106 11.97 17.70 3.12
CA ILE A 106 13.12 18.28 3.85
C ILE A 106 12.69 19.38 4.85
N PRO A 107 12.04 20.49 4.43
CA PRO A 107 11.58 21.52 5.36
C PRO A 107 10.51 20.97 6.32
N LEU A 108 9.69 20.02 5.88
CA LEU A 108 8.72 19.37 6.77
C LEU A 108 9.44 18.60 7.89
N LEU A 109 10.53 17.90 7.60
CA LEU A 109 11.34 17.21 8.61
C LEU A 109 11.96 18.18 9.59
N LEU A 110 12.53 19.28 9.09
CA LEU A 110 13.06 20.35 9.93
C LEU A 110 11.98 20.90 10.85
N TYR A 111 10.79 21.20 10.30
CA TYR A 111 9.65 21.66 11.09
C TYR A 111 9.30 20.66 12.19
N THR A 112 9.33 19.36 11.91
CA THR A 112 9.01 18.32 12.92
C THR A 112 10.04 18.20 14.00
N LEU A 113 11.31 18.44 13.66
CA LEU A 113 12.39 18.42 14.62
C LEU A 113 12.20 19.53 15.67
N PHE A 114 11.77 20.71 15.24
CA PHE A 114 11.57 21.87 16.12
C PHE A 114 10.19 21.92 16.79
N PHE A 115 9.12 21.53 16.09
CA PHE A 115 7.71 21.68 16.53
C PHE A 115 6.98 20.34 16.72
N GLY A 116 7.70 19.23 16.68
CA GLY A 116 7.13 17.90 16.89
C GLY A 116 6.60 17.72 18.31
N VAL A 117 5.39 17.16 18.41
CA VAL A 117 4.79 16.78 19.69
C VAL A 117 5.57 15.60 20.24
N GLN A 118 6.04 15.73 21.49
CA GLN A 118 6.66 14.64 22.21
C GLN A 118 5.58 13.68 22.72
N LEU A 119 5.41 12.55 22.05
CA LEU A 119 4.63 11.43 22.58
C LEU A 119 5.61 10.35 23.02
N ASN A 120 5.61 10.02 24.32
CA ASN A 120 6.40 8.94 24.92
C ASN A 120 7.90 8.96 24.53
N ALA A 121 8.58 10.08 24.81
CA ALA A 121 10.04 10.26 24.71
C ALA A 121 10.67 10.59 23.33
N GLY A 122 9.90 11.11 22.35
CA GLY A 122 10.51 11.73 21.15
C GLY A 122 9.57 12.65 20.37
N SER A 123 10.09 13.80 19.92
CA SER A 123 9.36 14.83 19.12
C SER A 123 9.14 14.41 17.66
N ARG A 124 8.67 13.18 17.40
CA ARG A 124 8.62 12.60 16.05
C ARG A 124 7.26 12.70 15.35
N TRP A 125 6.27 13.29 16.01
CA TRP A 125 4.89 13.33 15.53
C TRP A 125 4.41 14.77 15.40
N ILE A 126 3.87 15.13 14.24
CA ILE A 126 3.04 16.33 14.14
C ILE A 126 1.62 15.91 14.48
N LYS A 127 1.01 16.57 15.46
CA LYS A 127 -0.45 16.51 15.62
C LYS A 127 -1.05 17.47 14.60
N LEU A 128 -1.79 16.96 13.61
CA LEU A 128 -2.51 17.82 12.69
C LEU A 128 -3.68 18.46 13.45
N PRO A 129 -3.71 19.81 13.59
CA PRO A 129 -4.72 20.49 14.40
C PRO A 129 -6.14 20.32 13.85
N VAL A 130 -6.28 20.06 12.54
CA VAL A 130 -7.57 19.93 11.86
C VAL A 130 -8.28 18.60 12.13
N ILE A 131 -7.52 17.51 12.29
CA ILE A 131 -8.05 16.14 12.39
C ILE A 131 -7.76 15.48 13.74
N ASN A 132 -7.05 16.15 14.65
CA ASN A 132 -6.57 15.60 15.92
C ASN A 132 -5.81 14.27 15.79
N MET A 133 -5.35 13.93 14.58
CA MET A 133 -4.56 12.74 14.27
C MET A 133 -3.07 13.09 14.31
N THR A 134 -2.27 12.11 14.71
CA THR A 134 -0.82 12.20 14.72
C THR A 134 -0.29 11.67 13.40
N PHE A 135 0.46 12.48 12.67
CA PHE A 135 1.10 12.10 11.44
C PHE A 135 2.61 12.10 11.62
N GLN A 136 3.23 11.01 11.21
CA GLN A 136 4.68 10.86 11.26
C GLN A 136 5.26 11.34 9.92
N THR A 137 5.91 12.49 9.95
CA THR A 137 6.51 13.11 8.76
C THR A 137 7.65 12.31 8.16
N SER A 138 8.34 11.50 8.97
CA SER A 138 9.37 10.59 8.46
C SER A 138 8.80 9.51 7.54
N ASP A 139 7.53 9.13 7.69
CA ASP A 139 6.91 8.15 6.78
C ASP A 139 6.69 8.76 5.39
N LEU A 140 6.22 10.01 5.33
CA LEU A 140 6.14 10.76 4.09
C LEU A 140 7.52 10.94 3.45
N ALA A 141 8.54 11.26 4.25
CA ALA A 141 9.89 11.46 3.73
C ALA A 141 10.54 10.19 3.21
N LYS A 142 10.33 9.03 3.86
CA LYS A 142 10.76 7.73 3.36
C LYS A 142 10.15 7.44 1.99
N LEU A 143 8.84 7.66 1.83
CA LEU A 143 8.17 7.51 0.53
C LEU A 143 8.71 8.48 -0.53
N ALA A 144 8.91 9.75 -0.14
CA ALA A 144 9.47 10.78 -1.02
C ALA A 144 10.87 10.42 -1.52
N LEU A 145 11.71 9.92 -0.62
CA LEU A 145 13.06 9.47 -0.91
C LEU A 145 13.04 8.28 -1.88
N PHE A 146 12.25 7.24 -1.62
CA PHE A 146 12.15 6.09 -2.52
C PHE A 146 11.70 6.50 -3.92
N MET A 147 10.66 7.34 -4.03
CA MET A 147 10.21 7.84 -5.34
C MET A 147 11.29 8.67 -6.06
N TYR A 148 12.01 9.53 -5.33
CA TYR A 148 13.08 10.36 -5.90
C TYR A 148 14.26 9.51 -6.37
N MET A 149 14.67 8.54 -5.57
CA MET A 149 15.71 7.57 -5.92
C MET A 149 15.33 6.77 -7.17
N SER A 150 14.11 6.21 -7.21
CA SER A 150 13.62 5.48 -8.40
C SER A 150 13.65 6.36 -9.65
N ARG A 151 13.30 7.65 -9.54
CA ARG A 151 13.42 8.61 -10.65
C ARG A 151 14.87 8.84 -11.07
N MET A 152 15.79 9.04 -10.13
CA MET A 152 17.20 9.25 -10.42
C MET A 152 17.81 8.03 -11.14
N LEU A 153 17.53 6.82 -10.65
CA LEU A 153 17.96 5.57 -11.26
C LEU A 153 17.39 5.40 -12.67
N SER A 154 16.08 5.61 -12.85
CA SER A 154 15.42 5.48 -14.16
C SER A 154 15.97 6.46 -15.20
N ARG A 155 16.33 7.69 -14.80
CA ARG A 155 16.93 8.68 -15.71
C ARG A 155 18.38 8.37 -16.09
N LYS A 156 19.15 7.80 -15.16
CA LYS A 156 20.54 7.38 -15.39
C LYS A 156 20.66 5.98 -16.01
N GLN A 157 19.54 5.32 -16.30
CA GLN A 157 19.49 3.95 -16.84
C GLN A 157 20.25 3.76 -18.16
N GLN A 158 20.38 4.82 -18.97
CA GLN A 158 21.18 4.81 -20.21
C GLN A 158 22.71 4.84 -19.98
N VAL A 159 23.18 5.15 -18.76
CA VAL A 159 24.60 5.23 -18.37
C VAL A 159 25.03 4.03 -17.49
N ILE A 160 24.10 3.10 -17.19
CA ILE A 160 24.30 1.98 -16.25
C ILE A 160 25.35 0.96 -16.69
N LYS A 161 25.86 1.02 -17.93
CA LYS A 161 27.00 0.16 -18.33
C LYS A 161 28.30 0.47 -17.56
N ASP A 162 28.40 1.62 -16.89
CA ASP A 162 29.54 2.00 -16.03
C ASP A 162 29.06 2.25 -14.58
N PHE A 163 29.25 1.27 -13.68
CA PHE A 163 28.89 1.38 -12.25
C PHE A 163 29.46 2.66 -11.58
N LYS A 164 30.66 3.09 -11.97
CA LYS A 164 31.32 4.28 -11.42
C LYS A 164 30.69 5.60 -11.86
N LYS A 165 30.03 5.67 -13.02
CA LYS A 165 29.36 6.89 -13.51
C LYS A 165 27.87 6.95 -13.14
N GLY A 166 27.25 5.79 -12.92
CA GLY A 166 25.84 5.68 -12.53
C GLY A 166 25.55 6.02 -11.07
N PHE A 167 26.39 5.54 -10.14
CA PHE A 167 26.10 5.58 -8.69
C PHE A 167 26.78 6.71 -7.91
N LEU A 168 27.95 7.20 -8.33
CA LEU A 168 28.68 8.28 -7.64
C LEU A 168 27.95 9.64 -7.56
N PRO A 169 27.12 10.06 -8.55
CA PRO A 169 26.45 11.35 -8.53
C PRO A 169 25.04 11.31 -7.90
N ILE A 170 24.71 10.28 -7.12
CA ILE A 170 23.44 10.10 -6.40
C ILE A 170 23.73 10.25 -4.90
#